data_AF-A0A2D0KBU5-F1
#
_entry.id   AF-A0A2D0KBU5-F1
#
_cell.length_a   1.000
_cell.length_b   1.000
_cell.length_c   1.000
_cell.angle_alpha   90.00
_cell.angle_beta   90.00
_cell.angle_gamma   90.00
#
_symmetry.space_group_name_H-M   'P 1'
#
loop_
_entity.id
_entity.type
_entity.pdbx_description
1 polymer ?
#
loop_
_entity_poly.entity_id
_entity_poly.type
_entity_poly.pdbx_seq_one_letter_code
_entity_poly.pdbx_strand_id
1 'polypeptide(L)'
;MLKKIAAFLFLVSTVASSASFDCAKATSKTEKLICATPILSQADDALLIAYTHAKIATDNSDGFKALVRKNWKLREKNCDTVKCLQDWYRQSSEIYHRIAATREEGEKANSTYFYNTSAKFKGTLK
;
A
#
# COMPACT_ATOMS: atom_id res chain seq x y z
N MET A 1 -49.56 -20.75 -22.15
CA MET A 1 -48.14 -21.18 -22.07
C MET A 1 -47.28 -19.98 -21.72
N LEU A 2 -47.11 -19.64 -20.44
CA LEU A 2 -46.32 -18.47 -20.02
C LEU A 2 -45.04 -18.96 -19.32
N LYS A 3 -43.95 -19.03 -20.08
CA LYS A 3 -42.61 -19.40 -19.60
C LYS A 3 -42.12 -18.26 -18.69
N LYS A 4 -42.25 -18.44 -17.37
CA LYS A 4 -41.63 -17.54 -16.39
C LYS A 4 -40.12 -17.77 -16.42
N ILE A 5 -39.41 -16.94 -17.18
CA ILE A 5 -37.95 -16.88 -17.11
C ILE A 5 -37.63 -16.14 -15.81
N ALA A 6 -37.33 -16.88 -14.76
CA ALA A 6 -36.77 -16.34 -13.54
C ALA A 6 -35.34 -15.89 -13.84
N ALA A 7 -35.16 -14.61 -14.18
CA ALA A 7 -33.86 -13.99 -14.31
C ALA A 7 -33.28 -13.81 -12.90
N PHE A 8 -32.48 -14.79 -12.47
CA PHE A 8 -31.72 -14.72 -11.23
C PHE A 8 -30.51 -13.80 -11.46
N LEU A 9 -30.69 -12.50 -11.23
CA LEU A 9 -29.58 -11.53 -11.21
C LEU A 9 -28.69 -11.82 -9.99
N PHE A 10 -27.63 -12.59 -10.20
CA PHE A 10 -26.55 -12.73 -9.23
C PHE A 10 -25.74 -11.42 -9.22
N LEU A 11 -26.07 -10.51 -8.30
CA LEU A 11 -25.25 -9.36 -7.95
C LEU A 11 -23.97 -9.87 -7.26
N VAL A 12 -22.95 -10.22 -8.05
CA VAL A 12 -21.60 -10.42 -7.52
C VAL A 12 -21.05 -9.04 -7.19
N SER A 13 -21.21 -8.63 -5.93
CA SER A 13 -20.56 -7.43 -5.41
C SER A 13 -19.05 -7.64 -5.45
N THR A 14 -18.41 -7.17 -6.52
CA THR A 14 -16.96 -7.00 -6.53
C THR A 14 -16.62 -5.99 -5.45
N VAL A 15 -16.04 -6.46 -4.34
CA VAL A 15 -15.44 -5.59 -3.33
C VAL A 15 -14.30 -4.82 -4.01
N ALA A 16 -14.60 -3.61 -4.50
CA ALA A 16 -13.58 -2.73 -5.05
C ALA A 16 -12.71 -2.26 -3.88
N SER A 17 -11.55 -2.89 -3.71
CA SER A 17 -10.54 -2.39 -2.80
C SER A 17 -9.88 -1.18 -3.48
N SER A 18 -9.92 -0.02 -2.84
CA SER A 18 -9.21 1.16 -3.33
C SER A 18 -7.75 1.01 -2.94
N ALA A 19 -6.87 0.84 -3.93
CA ALA A 19 -5.43 1.00 -3.74
C ALA A 19 -5.09 2.49 -3.81
N SER A 20 -3.80 2.83 -3.68
CA SER A 20 -3.34 4.22 -3.80
C SER A 20 -3.37 4.72 -5.26
N PHE A 21 -3.95 3.93 -6.17
CA PHE A 21 -4.11 4.18 -7.60
C PHE A 21 -5.47 3.62 -8.09
N ASP A 22 -5.88 4.06 -9.28
CA ASP A 22 -7.12 3.61 -9.91
C ASP A 22 -7.00 2.15 -10.38
N CYS A 23 -7.67 1.24 -9.67
CA CYS A 23 -7.67 -0.19 -10.00
C CYS A 23 -8.28 -0.52 -11.36
N ALA A 24 -9.11 0.35 -11.95
CA ALA A 24 -9.58 0.19 -13.32
C ALA A 24 -8.46 0.37 -14.36
N LYS A 25 -7.35 1.02 -13.97
CA LYS A 25 -6.16 1.26 -14.81
C LYS A 25 -5.02 0.30 -14.51
N ALA A 26 -5.22 -0.70 -13.65
CA ALA A 26 -4.21 -1.70 -13.32
C ALA A 26 -3.80 -2.50 -14.57
N THR A 27 -2.52 -2.41 -14.94
CA THR A 27 -1.97 -3.09 -16.12
C THR A 27 -1.11 -4.29 -15.75
N SER A 28 -0.32 -4.17 -14.67
CA SER A 28 0.65 -5.19 -14.30
C SER A 28 0.04 -6.33 -13.47
N LYS A 29 0.71 -7.50 -13.45
CA LYS A 29 0.31 -8.63 -12.59
C LYS A 29 0.27 -8.21 -11.11
N THR A 30 1.25 -7.41 -10.70
CA THR A 30 1.37 -6.85 -9.36
C THR A 30 0.22 -5.90 -9.04
N GLU A 31 -0.07 -4.93 -9.91
CA GLU A 31 -1.16 -3.97 -9.71
C GLU A 31 -2.51 -4.68 -9.59
N LYS A 32 -2.78 -5.67 -10.46
CA LYS A 32 -4.00 -6.47 -10.40
C LYS A 32 -4.09 -7.27 -9.09
N LEU A 33 -2.97 -7.84 -8.63
CA LEU A 33 -2.92 -8.57 -7.36
C LEU A 33 -3.18 -7.64 -6.17
N ILE A 34 -2.64 -6.41 -6.19
CA ILE A 34 -2.90 -5.39 -5.18
C ILE A 34 -4.39 -5.06 -5.13
N CYS A 35 -5.00 -4.77 -6.28
CA CYS A 35 -6.42 -4.43 -6.39
C CYS A 35 -7.37 -5.56 -6.00
N ALA A 36 -6.98 -6.81 -6.23
CA ALA A 36 -7.79 -7.98 -5.88
C ALA A 36 -7.63 -8.41 -4.40
N THR A 37 -6.66 -7.87 -3.67
CA THR A 37 -6.32 -8.35 -2.33
C THR A 37 -6.40 -7.20 -1.31
N PRO A 38 -7.44 -7.16 -0.45
CA PRO A 38 -7.66 -6.04 0.48
C PRO A 38 -6.48 -5.72 1.40
N ILE A 39 -5.71 -6.73 1.83
CA ILE A 39 -4.54 -6.50 2.68
C ILE A 39 -3.37 -5.82 1.92
N LEU A 40 -3.26 -6.07 0.61
CA LEU A 40 -2.25 -5.41 -0.22
C LEU A 40 -2.68 -3.99 -0.58
N SER A 41 -3.96 -3.78 -0.84
CA SER A 41 -4.55 -2.45 -1.05
C SER A 41 -4.27 -1.52 0.14
N GLN A 42 -4.51 -1.99 1.36
CA GLN A 42 -4.19 -1.25 2.59
C GLN A 42 -2.69 -1.00 2.76
N ALA A 43 -1.85 -1.97 2.40
CA ALA A 43 -0.40 -1.79 2.46
C ALA A 43 0.09 -0.74 1.43
N ASP A 44 -0.56 -0.67 0.27
CA ASP A 44 -0.31 0.34 -0.76
C ASP A 44 -0.63 1.75 -0.28
N ASP A 45 -1.81 1.93 0.35
CA ASP A 45 -2.20 3.20 0.98
C ASP A 45 -1.22 3.62 2.08
N ALA A 46 -0.81 2.67 2.94
CA ALA A 46 0.17 2.95 3.99
C ALA A 46 1.53 3.36 3.42
N LEU A 47 1.96 2.74 2.32
CA LEU A 47 3.20 3.10 1.63
C LEU A 47 3.13 4.51 1.03
N LEU A 48 1.98 4.93 0.49
CA LEU A 48 1.79 6.28 -0.05
C LEU A 48 2.07 7.36 1.01
N ILE A 49 1.65 7.13 2.25
CA ILE A 49 1.93 8.04 3.38
C ILE A 49 3.43 8.14 3.63
N ALA A 50 4.11 7.00 3.79
CA ALA A 50 5.56 6.97 4.00
C ALA A 50 6.35 7.62 2.85
N TYR A 51 5.98 7.31 1.60
CA TYR A 51 6.52 7.95 0.40
C TYR A 51 6.36 9.47 0.44
N THR A 52 5.19 9.97 0.83
CA THR A 52 4.91 11.41 0.86
C THR A 52 5.80 12.13 1.88
N HIS A 53 6.00 11.55 3.06
CA HIS A 53 6.92 12.11 4.05
C HIS A 53 8.37 12.12 3.54
N ALA A 54 8.83 11.02 2.93
CA ALA A 54 10.16 10.95 2.34
C ALA A 54 10.34 11.95 1.17
N LYS A 55 9.29 12.14 0.38
CA LYS A 55 9.26 13.13 -0.72
C LYS A 55 9.43 14.55 -0.17
N ILE A 56 8.68 14.91 0.87
CA ILE A 56 8.79 16.22 1.52
C ILE A 56 10.19 16.38 2.11
N ALA A 57 10.67 15.38 2.87
CA ALA A 57 11.98 15.40 3.52
C ALA A 57 13.13 15.64 2.55
N THR A 58 13.04 15.08 1.35
CA THR A 58 14.07 15.19 0.30
C THR A 58 13.84 16.31 -0.70
N ASP A 59 12.82 17.15 -0.49
CA ASP A 59 12.34 18.13 -1.47
C ASP A 59 12.14 17.54 -2.88
N ASN A 60 11.70 16.28 -2.93
CA ASN A 60 11.53 15.52 -4.16
C ASN A 60 12.79 15.53 -5.06
N SER A 61 13.97 15.42 -4.46
CA SER A 61 15.25 15.42 -5.18
C SER A 61 15.33 14.32 -6.25
N ASP A 62 16.19 14.52 -7.25
CA ASP A 62 16.37 13.53 -8.32
C ASP A 62 16.92 12.20 -7.82
N GLY A 63 17.72 12.22 -6.74
CA GLY A 63 18.17 11.02 -6.04
C GLY A 63 16.99 10.24 -5.45
N PHE A 64 16.06 10.93 -4.77
CA PHE A 64 14.85 10.30 -4.24
C PHE A 64 13.96 9.73 -5.35
N LYS A 65 13.71 10.50 -6.43
CA LYS A 65 12.96 9.99 -7.59
C LYS A 65 13.60 8.76 -8.21
N ALA A 66 14.93 8.74 -8.33
CA ALA A 66 15.67 7.60 -8.86
C ALA A 66 15.53 6.36 -7.95
N LEU A 67 15.62 6.55 -6.63
CA LEU A 67 15.39 5.49 -5.64
C LEU A 67 13.98 4.92 -5.76
N VAL A 68 12.94 5.76 -5.81
CA VAL A 68 11.54 5.32 -5.91
C VAL A 68 11.31 4.55 -7.21
N ARG A 69 11.81 5.05 -8.34
CA ARG A 69 11.72 4.33 -9.64
C ARG A 69 12.42 2.97 -9.58
N LYS A 70 13.60 2.89 -8.98
CA LYS A 70 14.33 1.62 -8.82
C LYS A 70 13.55 0.65 -7.93
N ASN A 71 13.02 1.13 -6.82
CA ASN A 71 12.25 0.32 -5.87
C ASN A 71 10.98 -0.25 -6.51
N TRP A 72 10.23 0.58 -7.24
CA TRP A 72 9.06 0.13 -8.01
C TRP A 72 9.42 -0.92 -9.07
N LYS A 73 10.48 -0.69 -9.86
CA LYS A 73 10.92 -1.67 -10.86
C LYS A 73 11.30 -3.02 -10.24
N LEU A 74 11.90 -3.02 -9.05
CA LEU A 74 12.21 -4.25 -8.33
C LEU A 74 10.94 -4.99 -7.89
N ARG A 75 9.90 -4.28 -7.44
CA ARG A 75 8.60 -4.88 -7.16
C ARG A 75 8.01 -5.55 -8.39
N GLU A 76 7.91 -4.82 -9.49
CA GLU A 76 7.33 -5.30 -10.74
C GLU A 76 8.05 -6.52 -11.30
N LYS A 77 9.38 -6.58 -11.13
CA LYS A 77 10.19 -7.69 -11.64
C LYS A 77 10.14 -8.93 -10.76
N ASN A 78 10.08 -8.78 -9.44
CA ASN A 78 10.38 -9.87 -8.50
C ASN A 78 9.19 -10.35 -7.67
N CYS A 79 8.08 -9.62 -7.62
CA CYS A 79 6.94 -10.00 -6.81
C CYS A 79 5.73 -10.40 -7.64
N ASP A 80 5.23 -11.60 -7.37
CA ASP A 80 4.04 -12.13 -8.01
C ASP A 80 3.12 -12.92 -7.07
N THR A 81 3.42 -12.86 -5.76
CA THR A 81 2.63 -13.44 -4.66
C THR A 81 2.30 -12.38 -3.62
N VAL A 82 1.23 -12.62 -2.85
CA VAL A 82 0.82 -11.75 -1.73
C VAL A 82 1.96 -11.60 -0.71
N LYS A 83 2.61 -12.71 -0.34
CA LYS A 83 3.74 -12.74 0.59
C LYS A 83 4.89 -11.85 0.13
N CYS A 84 5.30 -11.95 -1.16
CA CYS A 84 6.36 -11.11 -1.69
C CYS A 84 6.01 -9.62 -1.61
N LEU A 85 4.79 -9.26 -2.00
CA LEU A 85 4.35 -7.87 -1.96
C LEU A 85 4.28 -7.33 -0.53
N GLN A 86 3.80 -8.11 0.44
CA GLN A 86 3.84 -7.70 1.85
C GLN A 86 5.28 -7.48 2.35
N ASP A 87 6.21 -8.35 1.98
CA ASP A 87 7.62 -8.19 2.32
C ASP A 87 8.24 -6.95 1.65
N TRP A 88 7.87 -6.69 0.40
CA TRP A 88 8.31 -5.49 -0.33
C TRP A 88 7.74 -4.21 0.27
N TYR A 89 6.45 -4.18 0.63
CA TYR A 89 5.81 -3.04 1.28
C TYR A 89 6.49 -2.71 2.60
N ARG A 90 6.73 -3.72 3.45
CA ARG A 90 7.44 -3.54 4.72
C ARG A 90 8.82 -2.90 4.53
N GLN A 91 9.64 -3.47 3.64
CA GLN A 91 10.98 -2.95 3.35
C GLN A 91 10.94 -1.53 2.75
N SER A 92 10.00 -1.28 1.85
CA SER A 92 9.84 0.03 1.20
C SER A 92 9.41 1.11 2.17
N SER A 93 8.46 0.81 3.05
CA SER A 93 8.04 1.71 4.12
C SER A 93 9.21 2.05 5.05
N GLU A 94 10.02 1.06 5.46
CA GLU A 94 11.21 1.31 6.27
C GLU A 94 12.23 2.24 5.56
N ILE A 95 12.46 2.04 4.26
CA ILE A 95 13.33 2.93 3.48
C ILE A 95 12.80 4.36 3.51
N TYR A 96 11.51 4.56 3.27
CA TYR A 96 10.91 5.88 3.24
C TYR A 96 10.84 6.53 4.63
N HIS A 97 10.55 5.77 5.69
CA HIS A 97 10.59 6.27 7.06
C HIS A 97 12.00 6.72 7.47
N ARG A 98 13.04 5.95 7.12
CA ARG A 98 14.43 6.36 7.36
C ARG A 98 14.78 7.65 6.62
N ILE A 99 14.41 7.75 5.35
CA ILE A 99 14.63 8.98 4.55
C ILE A 99 13.88 10.18 5.18
N ALA A 100 12.63 9.99 5.60
CA ALA A 100 11.86 11.04 6.26
C ALA A 100 12.54 11.51 7.56
N ALA A 101 13.03 10.58 8.37
CA ALA A 101 13.70 10.86 9.65
C ALA A 101 15.03 11.63 9.48
N THR A 102 15.74 11.48 8.35
CA THR A 102 17.00 12.24 8.13
C THR A 102 16.82 13.76 8.08
N ARG A 103 15.60 14.26 7.79
CA ARG A 103 15.28 15.69 7.91
C ARG A 103 14.99 16.10 9.36
N GLU A 104 14.42 15.18 10.14
CA GLU A 104 14.02 15.42 11.54
C GLU A 104 15.21 15.43 12.51
N GLU A 105 16.32 14.76 12.20
CA GLU A 105 17.56 14.89 12.98
C GLU A 105 18.17 16.31 12.91
N GLY A 106 17.86 17.07 11.86
CA GLY A 106 18.18 18.49 11.73
C GLY A 106 17.17 19.44 12.41
N GLU A 107 15.97 18.96 12.76
CA GLU A 107 14.84 19.76 13.28
C GLU A 107 14.32 19.30 14.66
N LYS A 108 15.03 18.37 15.30
CA LYS A 108 14.87 17.83 16.67
C LYS A 108 13.45 17.72 17.24
N ALA A 109 13.06 16.46 17.44
CA ALA A 109 12.41 15.99 18.66
C ALA A 109 11.02 16.58 19.00
N ASN A 110 9.96 16.16 18.30
CA ASN A 110 8.66 15.87 18.97
C ASN A 110 7.57 15.17 18.12
N SER A 111 7.88 14.46 17.02
CA SER A 111 6.79 13.81 16.27
C SER A 111 6.69 12.32 16.60
N THR A 112 5.77 12.00 17.52
CA THR A 112 5.34 10.62 17.77
C THR A 112 4.47 10.17 16.60
N TYR A 113 5.09 9.61 15.56
CA TYR A 113 4.34 8.94 14.50
C TYR A 113 3.89 7.55 14.97
N PHE A 114 2.61 7.45 15.37
CA PHE A 114 1.96 6.21 15.76
C PHE A 114 1.65 5.34 14.54
N TYR A 115 2.54 4.41 14.19
CA TYR A 115 2.17 3.20 13.44
C TYR A 115 1.98 2.02 14.41
N ASN A 116 1.14 2.22 15.43
CA ASN A 116 0.46 1.15 16.17
C ASN A 116 -0.60 1.77 17.10
N THR A 117 -1.80 2.04 16.59
CA THR A 117 -2.98 1.90 17.46
C THR A 117 -3.78 0.72 16.95
N SER A 118 -3.42 -0.46 17.43
CA SER A 118 -4.47 -1.40 17.77
C SER A 118 -5.38 -0.64 18.74
N ALA A 119 -6.59 -0.27 18.32
CA ALA A 119 -7.64 0.03 19.27
C ALA A 119 -7.66 -1.14 20.26
N LYS A 120 -7.45 -0.87 21.56
CA LYS A 120 -7.40 -1.87 22.63
C LYS A 120 -8.63 -2.78 22.53
N PHE A 121 -8.48 -4.00 22.00
CA PHE A 121 -9.41 -5.08 22.31
C PHE A 121 -8.94 -5.71 23.60
N LYS A 122 -9.67 -5.41 24.68
CA LYS A 122 -9.46 -5.98 26.01
C LYS A 122 -9.97 -7.42 25.96
N GLY A 123 -9.09 -8.38 25.70
CA GLY A 123 -9.40 -9.82 25.72
C GLY A 123 -8.12 -10.64 25.79
N THR A 124 -7.89 -11.27 26.93
CA THR A 124 -6.77 -12.19 27.18
C THR A 124 -7.01 -13.51 26.47
N LEU A 125 -6.09 -13.94 25.60
CA LEU A 125 -6.02 -15.31 25.14
C LEU A 125 -5.00 -16.06 26.02
N LYS A 126 -5.57 -16.84 26.94
CA LYS A 126 -4.98 -17.75 27.94
C LYS A 126 -4.15 -17.12 29.05
#